data_AF-A0A9E3YVG2-F1
#
_entry.id   AF-A0A9E3YVG2-F1
#
_cell.length_a   1.000
_cell.length_b   1.000
_cell.length_c   1.000
_cell.angle_alpha   90.00
_cell.angle_beta   90.00
_cell.angle_gamma   90.00
#
_symmetry.space_group_name_H-M   'P 1'
#
loop_
_entity.id
_entity.type
_entity.pdbx_description
1 polymer ?
#
loop_
_entity_poly.entity_id
_entity_poly.type
_entity_poly.pdbx_seq_one_letter_code
_entity_poly.pdbx_strand_id
1 'polypeptide(L)'
;MPIVSTESWTLELPEEWAAEHDDDVVVIGDEDGVSCLEISALVLDEGEVAEEDLEEFSRDLLDIGLRSQAVLVGDWRGRLFEHDDAEAHWREWFLRQGAHFVYAGYHCLPEDAGMDDAAIAEILATLEPR
;
A
#
# COMPACT_ATOMS: atom_id res chain seq x y z
N MET A 1 -0.61 -14.54 -13.89
CA MET A 1 -0.43 -13.32 -13.10
C MET A 1 -0.62 -12.13 -14.02
N PRO A 2 -1.81 -11.51 -14.03
CA PRO A 2 -2.00 -10.21 -14.66
C PRO A 2 -1.03 -9.18 -14.06
N ILE A 3 -0.58 -8.22 -14.89
CA ILE A 3 0.28 -7.11 -14.47
C ILE A 3 -0.55 -5.84 -14.53
N VAL A 4 -0.62 -5.15 -13.39
CA VAL A 4 -1.14 -3.79 -13.30
C VAL A 4 0.00 -2.84 -13.62
N SER A 5 -0.25 -1.90 -14.53
CA SER A 5 0.73 -0.90 -14.92
C SER A 5 0.10 0.48 -14.88
N THR A 6 0.74 1.38 -14.14
CA THR A 6 0.44 2.81 -14.14
C THR A 6 1.57 3.59 -14.82
N GLU A 7 1.51 4.92 -14.76
CA GLU A 7 2.58 5.78 -15.24
C GLU A 7 3.82 5.75 -14.33
N SER A 8 3.65 5.41 -13.04
CA SER A 8 4.70 5.54 -12.01
C SER A 8 5.17 4.20 -11.42
N TRP A 9 4.39 3.13 -11.55
CA TRP A 9 4.72 1.81 -10.98
C TRP A 9 4.08 0.66 -11.76
N THR A 10 4.57 -0.55 -11.49
CA THR A 10 4.00 -1.81 -11.94
C THR A 10 3.85 -2.79 -10.78
N LEU A 11 2.89 -3.69 -10.88
CA LEU A 11 2.57 -4.67 -9.85
C LEU A 11 2.02 -5.94 -10.50
N GLU A 12 2.43 -7.11 -10.04
CA GLU A 12 1.84 -8.38 -10.45
C GLU A 12 0.74 -8.79 -9.48
N LEU A 13 -0.35 -9.32 -10.02
CA LEU A 13 -1.48 -9.80 -9.23
C LEU A 13 -1.69 -11.31 -9.38
N PRO A 14 -2.06 -12.01 -8.29
CA PRO A 14 -2.65 -13.35 -8.36
C PRO A 14 -3.92 -13.37 -9.21
N GLU A 15 -4.31 -14.54 -9.72
CA GLU A 15 -5.50 -14.67 -10.57
C GLU A 15 -6.82 -14.44 -9.82
N GLU A 16 -6.78 -14.55 -8.49
CA GLU A 16 -7.92 -14.38 -7.58
C GLU A 16 -8.17 -12.91 -7.20
N TRP A 17 -7.29 -12.00 -7.64
CA TRP A 17 -7.37 -10.56 -7.37
C TRP A 17 -7.59 -9.78 -8.66
N ALA A 18 -8.41 -8.74 -8.59
CA ALA A 18 -8.71 -7.87 -9.71
C ALA A 18 -8.39 -6.41 -9.35
N ALA A 19 -7.81 -5.68 -10.31
CA ALA A 19 -7.55 -4.25 -10.18
C ALA A 19 -8.54 -3.42 -10.98
N GLU A 20 -9.03 -2.36 -10.37
CA GLU A 20 -9.82 -1.30 -10.97
C GLU A 20 -9.04 0.01 -10.86
N HIS A 21 -9.00 0.78 -11.95
CA HIS A 21 -8.35 2.09 -11.98
C HIS A 21 -9.40 3.16 -11.71
N ASP A 22 -9.26 3.90 -10.61
CA ASP A 22 -10.14 4.99 -10.20
C ASP A 22 -9.33 6.29 -10.04
N ASP A 23 -9.40 7.15 -11.06
CA ASP A 23 -8.60 8.37 -11.18
C ASP A 23 -7.09 8.13 -10.95
N ASP A 24 -6.56 8.59 -9.81
CA ASP A 24 -5.14 8.48 -9.41
C ASP A 24 -4.86 7.29 -8.47
N VAL A 25 -5.87 6.46 -8.20
CA VAL A 25 -5.81 5.32 -7.28
C VAL A 25 -6.10 4.03 -8.05
N VAL A 26 -5.34 2.98 -7.74
CA VAL A 26 -5.65 1.63 -8.19
C VAL A 26 -6.22 0.85 -7.02
N VAL A 27 -7.46 0.41 -7.16
CA VAL A 27 -8.20 -0.37 -6.16
C VAL A 27 -8.11 -1.83 -6.54
N ILE A 28 -7.62 -2.68 -5.64
CA ILE A 28 -7.37 -4.09 -5.88
C ILE A 28 -8.21 -4.88 -4.87
N GLY A 29 -9.19 -5.64 -5.35
CA GLY A 29 -10.07 -6.45 -4.52
C GLY A 29 -9.91 -7.94 -4.77
N ASP A 30 -10.29 -8.73 -3.78
CA ASP A 30 -10.45 -10.19 -3.91
C ASP A 30 -11.77 -10.55 -4.62
N GLU A 31 -11.94 -11.82 -5.01
CA GLU A 31 -13.15 -12.29 -5.71
C GLU A 31 -14.43 -12.14 -4.86
N ASP A 32 -14.30 -12.21 -3.53
CA ASP A 32 -15.43 -12.13 -2.60
C ASP A 32 -15.79 -10.68 -2.20
N GLY A 33 -14.93 -9.70 -2.50
CA GLY A 33 -15.14 -8.27 -2.23
C GLY A 33 -15.07 -7.91 -0.75
N VAL A 34 -14.40 -8.73 0.06
CA VAL A 34 -14.29 -8.58 1.51
C VAL A 34 -13.03 -7.80 1.87
N SER A 35 -11.99 -7.94 1.07
CA SER A 35 -10.72 -7.25 1.29
C SER A 35 -10.36 -6.37 0.09
N CYS A 36 -9.71 -5.25 0.39
CA CYS A 36 -9.43 -4.22 -0.58
C CYS A 36 -8.06 -3.59 -0.29
N LEU A 37 -7.24 -3.50 -1.33
CA LEU A 37 -5.93 -2.87 -1.34
C LEU A 37 -5.96 -1.68 -2.32
N GLU A 38 -5.80 -0.48 -1.79
CA GLU A 38 -5.75 0.75 -2.57
C GLU A 38 -4.30 1.20 -2.70
N ILE A 39 -3.84 1.48 -3.92
CA ILE A 39 -2.48 1.96 -4.19
C ILE A 39 -2.54 3.29 -4.92
N SER A 40 -1.88 4.29 -4.35
CA SER A 40 -1.66 5.60 -4.97
C SER A 40 -0.18 5.96 -4.94
N ALA A 41 0.25 6.80 -5.87
CA ALA A 41 1.67 7.14 -6.01
C ALA A 41 1.88 8.61 -6.34
N LEU A 42 3.02 9.12 -5.90
CA LEU A 42 3.50 10.45 -6.19
C LEU A 42 4.97 10.37 -6.59
N VAL A 43 5.36 11.11 -7.63
CA VAL A 43 6.75 11.18 -8.08
C VAL A 43 7.20 12.63 -7.98
N LEU A 44 8.29 12.88 -7.26
CA LEU A 44 8.86 14.21 -7.14
C LEU A 44 9.51 14.64 -8.45
N ASP A 45 9.31 15.91 -8.83
CA ASP A 45 9.97 16.50 -10.01
C ASP A 45 11.50 16.55 -9.84
N GLU A 46 11.98 16.79 -8.62
CA GLU A 46 13.40 16.85 -8.27
C GLU A 46 13.64 16.28 -6.85
N GLY A 47 14.73 15.52 -6.69
CA GLY A 47 15.16 15.00 -5.39
C GLY A 47 14.78 13.54 -5.13
N GLU A 48 14.86 13.13 -3.87
CA GLU A 48 14.41 11.83 -3.39
C GLU A 48 13.43 12.02 -2.23
N VAL A 49 12.45 11.13 -2.09
CA VAL A 49 11.53 11.11 -0.96
C VAL A 49 12.34 10.74 0.27
N ALA A 50 12.38 11.64 1.24
CA ALA A 50 13.11 11.47 2.49
C ALA A 50 12.26 10.74 3.54
N GLU A 51 12.87 10.44 4.68
CA GLU A 51 12.13 9.82 5.79
C GLU A 51 11.17 10.81 6.45
N GLU A 52 11.54 12.09 6.47
CA GLU A 52 10.71 13.18 6.97
C GLU A 52 9.43 13.36 6.13
N ASP A 53 9.51 13.13 4.82
CA ASP A 53 8.34 13.15 3.93
C ASP A 53 7.35 12.04 4.29
N LEU A 54 7.84 10.83 4.62
CA LEU A 54 6.96 9.75 5.09
C LEU A 54 6.26 10.09 6.40
N GLU A 55 6.94 10.81 7.31
CA GLU A 55 6.32 11.28 8.55
C GLU A 55 5.26 12.35 8.29
N GLU A 56 5.48 13.21 7.29
CA GLU A 56 4.47 14.19 6.87
C GLU A 56 3.27 13.51 6.22
N PHE A 57 3.47 12.55 5.32
CA PHE A 57 2.39 11.81 4.66
C PHE A 57 1.57 10.94 5.61
N SER A 58 2.19 10.41 6.67
CA SER A 58 1.53 9.59 7.70
C SER A 58 1.15 10.37 8.96
N ARG A 59 1.18 11.70 8.90
CA ARG A 59 1.00 12.56 10.08
C ARG A 59 -0.33 12.36 10.78
N ASP A 60 -1.41 12.17 10.02
CA ASP A 60 -2.74 11.98 10.59
C ASP A 60 -2.80 10.73 11.51
N LEU A 61 -2.11 9.65 11.12
CA LEU A 61 -1.98 8.43 11.91
C LEU A 61 -1.10 8.64 13.16
N LEU A 62 -0.03 9.41 13.02
CA LEU A 62 0.86 9.74 14.13
C LEU A 62 0.15 10.64 15.17
N ASP A 63 -0.65 11.60 14.73
CA ASP A 63 -1.35 12.56 15.60
C ASP A 63 -2.44 11.88 16.45
N ILE A 64 -3.04 10.79 15.98
CA ILE A 64 -3.94 9.94 16.77
C ILE A 64 -3.20 8.93 17.67
N GLY A 65 -1.86 8.93 17.64
CA GLY A 65 -1.00 8.15 18.53
C GLY A 65 -0.68 6.74 18.02
N LEU A 66 -0.93 6.44 16.74
CA LEU A 66 -0.49 5.17 16.15
C LEU A 66 1.04 5.14 16.04
N ARG A 67 1.58 3.93 16.06
CA ARG A 67 3.02 3.69 15.95
C ARG A 67 3.29 2.94 14.66
N SER A 68 4.18 3.49 13.84
CA SER A 68 4.67 2.78 12.66
C SER A 68 5.75 1.77 13.00
N GLN A 69 5.84 0.76 12.15
CA GLN A 69 6.94 -0.19 12.08
C GLN A 69 7.74 0.07 10.80
N ALA A 70 9.06 0.09 10.88
CA ALA A 70 9.89 0.19 9.68
C ALA A 70 9.75 -1.10 8.85
N VAL A 71 9.53 -0.96 7.54
CA VAL A 71 9.28 -2.09 6.65
C VAL A 71 10.14 -1.99 5.38
N LEU A 72 10.46 -3.15 4.82
CA LEU A 72 11.11 -3.31 3.53
C LEU A 72 10.22 -4.21 2.67
N VAL A 73 9.79 -3.69 1.52
CA VAL A 73 8.91 -4.36 0.56
C VAL A 73 9.62 -4.36 -0.78
N GLY A 74 10.20 -5.51 -1.18
CA GLY A 74 11.13 -5.53 -2.30
C GLY A 74 12.28 -4.54 -2.10
N ASP A 75 12.42 -3.58 -3.02
CA ASP A 75 13.39 -2.48 -2.92
C ASP A 75 12.84 -1.21 -2.26
N TRP A 76 11.55 -1.18 -1.92
CA TRP A 76 10.90 -0.06 -1.25
C TRP A 76 11.15 -0.09 0.25
N ARG A 77 11.47 1.07 0.81
CA ARG A 77 11.63 1.26 2.26
C ARG A 77 10.53 2.15 2.77
N GLY A 78 10.03 1.89 3.97
CA GLY A 78 8.93 2.69 4.46
C GLY A 78 8.50 2.39 5.87
N ARG A 79 7.27 2.79 6.14
CA ARG A 79 6.58 2.64 7.42
C ARG A 79 5.27 1.90 7.19
N LEU A 80 4.97 0.96 8.08
CA LEU A 80 3.70 0.25 8.15
C LEU A 80 2.96 0.68 9.42
N PHE A 81 1.72 1.10 9.27
CA PHE A 81 0.78 1.29 10.37
C PHE A 81 -0.24 0.17 10.32
N GLU A 82 -0.51 -0.44 11.47
CA GLU A 82 -1.57 -1.44 11.62
C GLU A 82 -2.49 -0.95 12.73
N HIS A 83 -3.79 -0.90 12.45
CA HIS A 83 -4.79 -0.46 13.40
C HIS A 83 -6.16 -1.06 13.06
N ASP A 84 -7.07 -0.98 14.02
CA ASP A 84 -8.44 -1.48 13.88
C ASP A 84 -9.39 -0.34 14.23
N ASP A 85 -10.46 -0.22 13.45
CA ASP A 85 -11.61 0.60 13.82
C ASP A 85 -12.85 -0.27 14.08
N ALA A 86 -14.03 0.33 14.10
CA ALA A 86 -15.28 -0.39 14.37
C ALA A 86 -15.77 -1.25 13.18
N GLU A 87 -15.25 -1.00 11.98
CA GLU A 87 -15.75 -1.52 10.71
C GLU A 87 -14.69 -2.37 9.99
N ALA A 88 -13.39 -2.08 10.17
CA ALA A 88 -12.32 -2.74 9.45
C ALA A 88 -11.00 -2.87 10.24
N HIS A 89 -10.22 -3.88 9.84
CA HIS A 89 -8.80 -4.00 10.15
C HIS A 89 -8.01 -3.32 9.04
N TRP A 90 -7.10 -2.41 9.40
CA TRP A 90 -6.33 -1.59 8.46
C TRP A 90 -4.84 -1.88 8.53
N ARG A 91 -4.20 -1.87 7.36
CA ARG A 91 -2.75 -1.92 7.20
C ARG A 91 -2.34 -0.91 6.14
N GLU A 92 -1.54 0.08 6.53
CA GLU A 92 -1.18 1.20 5.67
C GLU A 92 0.34 1.29 5.53
N TRP A 93 0.83 1.15 4.30
CA TRP A 93 2.22 1.28 3.94
C TRP A 93 2.50 2.63 3.30
N PHE A 94 3.50 3.33 3.84
CA PHE A 94 4.06 4.56 3.30
C PHE A 94 5.47 4.23 2.82
N LEU A 95 5.60 4.01 1.51
CA LEU A 95 6.79 3.47 0.87
C LEU A 95 7.50 4.54 0.04
N ARG A 96 8.83 4.46 0.02
CA ARG A 96 9.67 5.31 -0.82
C ARG A 96 10.74 4.50 -1.54
N GLN A 97 11.09 4.98 -2.73
CA GLN A 97 12.26 4.53 -3.46
C GLN A 97 12.71 5.63 -4.43
N GLY A 98 13.89 6.23 -4.21
CA GLY A 98 14.33 7.38 -4.99
C GLY A 98 13.33 8.54 -4.93
N ALA A 99 12.88 9.02 -6.08
CA ALA A 99 11.89 10.10 -6.21
C ALA A 99 10.43 9.62 -6.07
N HIS A 100 10.20 8.31 -5.98
CA HIS A 100 8.87 7.72 -5.94
C HIS A 100 8.41 7.53 -4.49
N PHE A 101 7.20 8.00 -4.23
CA PHE A 101 6.39 7.69 -3.06
C PHE A 101 5.22 6.81 -3.48
N VAL A 102 4.92 5.78 -2.70
CA VAL A 102 3.73 4.94 -2.86
C VAL A 102 3.03 4.83 -1.52
N TYR A 103 1.74 5.13 -1.51
CA TYR A 103 0.84 4.75 -0.44
C TYR A 103 0.10 3.48 -0.85
N ALA A 104 0.09 2.49 0.04
CA ALA A 104 -0.74 1.31 -0.10
C ALA A 104 -1.60 1.15 1.17
N GLY A 105 -2.92 1.11 1.03
CA GLY A 105 -3.86 0.92 2.13
C GLY A 105 -4.65 -0.36 1.94
N TYR A 106 -4.43 -1.35 2.79
CA TYR A 106 -5.23 -2.57 2.86
C TYR A 106 -6.26 -2.46 3.98
N HIS A 107 -7.48 -2.88 3.69
CA HIS A 107 -8.48 -3.12 4.71
C HIS A 107 -9.29 -4.38 4.44
N CYS A 108 -9.74 -5.00 5.52
CA CYS A 108 -10.66 -6.13 5.51
C CYS A 108 -11.59 -6.08 6.73
N LEU A 109 -12.56 -6.98 6.79
CA LEU A 109 -13.34 -7.15 8.02
C LEU A 109 -12.42 -7.59 9.17
N PRO A 110 -12.69 -7.15 10.42
CA PRO A 110 -11.85 -7.52 11.57
C PRO A 110 -11.79 -9.03 11.84
N GLU A 111 -12.81 -9.79 11.41
CA GLU A 111 -12.84 -11.25 11.55
C GLU A 111 -11.91 -11.97 10.57
N ASP A 112 -11.57 -11.32 9.46
CA ASP A 112 -10.69 -11.84 8.40
C ASP A 112 -9.25 -11.32 8.53
N ALA A 113 -8.96 -10.58 9.60
CA ALA A 113 -7.63 -10.04 9.86
C ALA A 113 -6.56 -11.16 9.85
N GLY A 114 -5.55 -10.99 9.00
CA GLY A 114 -4.45 -11.93 8.83
C GLY A 114 -4.69 -13.07 7.83
N MET A 115 -5.89 -13.18 7.24
CA MET A 115 -6.17 -14.20 6.23
C MET A 115 -5.42 -13.94 4.92
N ASP A 116 -5.41 -12.69 4.46
CA ASP A 116 -4.76 -12.30 3.19
C ASP A 116 -3.32 -11.80 3.36
N ASP A 117 -2.76 -11.82 4.57
CA ASP A 117 -1.42 -11.29 4.85
C ASP A 117 -0.35 -11.81 3.89
N ALA A 118 -0.41 -13.11 3.59
CA ALA A 118 0.52 -13.74 2.66
C ALA A 118 0.30 -13.26 1.22
N ALA A 119 -0.95 -13.12 0.78
CA ALA A 119 -1.30 -12.66 -0.56
C ALA A 119 -0.93 -11.18 -0.74
N ILE A 120 -1.23 -10.32 0.23
CA ILE A 120 -0.85 -8.90 0.20
C ILE A 120 0.67 -8.74 0.21
N ALA A 121 1.39 -9.52 1.01
CA ALA A 121 2.85 -9.50 1.00
C ALA A 121 3.42 -9.97 -0.35
N GLU A 122 2.83 -10.98 -0.99
CA GLU A 122 3.23 -11.45 -2.32
C GLU A 122 2.98 -10.38 -3.38
N ILE A 123 1.78 -9.79 -3.41
CA ILE A 123 1.41 -8.70 -4.31
C ILE A 123 2.42 -7.56 -4.17
N LEU A 124 2.57 -7.00 -2.96
CA LEU A 124 3.43 -5.86 -2.70
C LEU A 124 4.92 -6.16 -2.98
N ALA A 125 5.36 -7.40 -2.82
CA ALA A 125 6.74 -7.78 -3.15
C ALA A 125 7.08 -7.64 -4.65
N THR A 126 6.07 -7.59 -5.52
CA THR A 126 6.23 -7.36 -6.97
C THR A 126 6.10 -5.90 -7.37
N LEU A 127 5.90 -4.99 -6.41
CA LEU A 127 5.80 -3.56 -6.68
C LEU A 127 7.14 -3.02 -7.17
N GLU A 128 7.17 -2.50 -8.39
CA GLU A 128 8.35 -1.91 -9.00
C GLU A 128 8.08 -0.48 -9.47
N PRO A 129 9.03 0.45 -9.29
CA PRO A 129 8.97 1.80 -9.86
C PRO A 129 9.04 1.74 -11.40
N ARG A 130 8.46 2.73 -12.07
CA ARG A 130 8.55 2.90 -13.53
C ARG A 130 9.38 4.12 -13.92
#